data_AF-A0A2U3L7C8-F1
#
_entry.id   AF-A0A2U3L7C8-F1
#
_cell.length_a   1.000
_cell.length_b   1.000
_cell.length_c   1.000
_cell.angle_alpha   90.00
_cell.angle_beta   90.00
_cell.angle_gamma   90.00
#
_symmetry.space_group_name_H-M   'P 1'
#
loop_
_entity.id
_entity.type
_entity.pdbx_description
1 polymer ?
#
loop_
_entity_poly.entity_id
_entity_poly.type
_entity_poly.pdbx_seq_one_letter_code
_entity_poly.pdbx_strand_id
1 'polypeptide(L)'
;MRLITVLAISIIGLLSCATCATAATPEIEFVLAHGSADEEKTRTEIQQLLGAYDLSGWIWTRTVVIESGAIPHSHPKLTLSTRHYEDRLLLLSTFIHEEYHWYESARPEQVAKAIAELRRAYPDVPAGGLDGASDEQGSYLHIVVCYAEYQKMKALAGEERARQLMEFWANDHYRKIYRLILENEQAVGEVVQHHGLLPKP
;
A
#
# COMPACT_ATOMS: atom_id res chain seq x y z
N MET A 1 -61.95 52.41 5.67
CA MET A 1 -60.54 52.56 6.07
C MET A 1 -59.89 51.18 5.95
N ARG A 2 -59.10 50.94 4.89
CA ARG A 2 -58.52 49.62 4.58
C ARG A 2 -57.16 49.50 5.27
N LEU A 3 -56.99 48.52 6.16
CA LEU A 3 -55.67 48.13 6.67
C LEU A 3 -55.05 47.10 5.74
N ILE A 4 -53.84 47.40 5.27
CA ILE A 4 -52.97 46.52 4.48
C ILE A 4 -52.06 45.81 5.48
N THR A 5 -52.13 44.49 5.54
CA THR A 5 -51.21 43.66 6.34
C THR A 5 -49.98 43.33 5.50
N VAL A 6 -48.81 43.76 5.96
CA VAL A 6 -47.50 43.49 5.33
C VAL A 6 -47.08 42.05 5.67
N LEU A 7 -46.76 41.27 4.65
CA LEU A 7 -46.22 39.91 4.79
C LEU A 7 -44.69 40.00 4.96
N ALA A 8 -44.18 39.61 6.13
CA ALA A 8 -42.74 39.50 6.38
C ALA A 8 -42.24 38.13 5.87
N ILE A 9 -41.41 38.15 4.83
CA ILE A 9 -40.72 36.94 4.33
C ILE A 9 -39.43 36.79 5.14
N SER A 10 -39.39 35.79 6.02
CA SER A 10 -38.17 35.39 6.72
C SER A 10 -37.36 34.45 5.82
N ILE A 11 -36.21 34.92 5.35
CA ILE A 11 -35.23 34.10 4.62
C ILE A 11 -34.40 33.36 5.66
N ILE A 12 -34.68 32.07 5.86
CA ILE A 12 -33.82 31.15 6.61
C ILE A 12 -32.71 30.72 5.65
N GLY A 13 -31.51 31.27 5.84
CA GLY A 13 -30.31 30.80 5.15
C GLY A 13 -29.90 29.42 5.66
N LEU A 14 -30.03 28.39 4.82
CA LEU A 14 -29.39 27.10 5.08
C LEU A 14 -27.87 27.25 4.89
N LEU A 15 -27.13 27.21 6.00
CA LEU A 15 -25.71 26.92 5.98
C LEU A 15 -25.54 25.41 5.71
N SER A 16 -25.34 25.03 4.45
CA SER A 16 -24.86 23.68 4.13
C SER A 16 -23.40 23.56 4.54
N CYS A 17 -23.14 23.01 5.73
CA CYS A 17 -21.83 22.43 6.03
C CYS A 17 -21.60 21.26 5.08
N ALA A 18 -20.75 21.45 4.08
CA ALA A 18 -20.23 20.33 3.30
C ALA A 18 -19.40 19.45 4.24
N THR A 19 -19.95 18.31 4.64
CA THR A 19 -19.17 17.24 5.27
C THR A 19 -18.23 16.69 4.21
N CYS A 20 -16.95 17.04 4.30
CA CYS A 20 -15.90 16.26 3.65
C CYS A 20 -15.92 14.87 4.28
N ALA A 21 -16.48 13.88 3.58
CA ALA A 21 -16.28 12.50 3.95
C ALA A 21 -14.78 12.21 3.82
N THR A 22 -14.09 12.04 4.94
CA THR A 22 -12.78 11.41 4.96
C THR A 22 -13.00 9.98 4.48
N ALA A 23 -12.47 9.63 3.31
CA ALA A 23 -12.56 8.26 2.83
C ALA A 23 -11.85 7.38 3.87
N ALA A 24 -12.58 6.49 4.52
CA ALA A 24 -12.02 5.58 5.51
C ALA A 24 -11.51 4.31 4.81
N THR A 25 -10.54 3.64 5.43
CA THR A 25 -10.12 2.29 5.03
C THR A 25 -11.35 1.38 4.92
N PRO A 26 -11.61 0.75 3.75
CA PRO A 26 -12.69 -0.21 3.60
C PRO A 26 -12.62 -1.36 4.61
N GLU A 27 -13.76 -1.91 4.98
CA GLU A 27 -13.81 -3.11 5.81
C GLU A 27 -13.22 -4.32 5.05
N ILE A 28 -12.37 -5.10 5.74
CA ILE A 28 -11.71 -6.28 5.21
C ILE A 28 -11.96 -7.44 6.18
N GLU A 29 -12.37 -8.59 5.63
CA GLU A 29 -12.48 -9.84 6.36
C GLU A 29 -11.10 -10.52 6.47
N PHE A 30 -10.68 -10.84 7.69
CA PHE A 30 -9.45 -11.61 7.93
C PHE A 30 -9.78 -13.04 8.36
N VAL A 31 -9.42 -13.99 7.50
CA VAL A 31 -9.65 -15.42 7.70
C VAL A 31 -8.36 -16.09 8.15
N LEU A 32 -8.43 -16.94 9.17
CA LEU A 32 -7.28 -17.69 9.65
C LEU A 32 -7.19 -19.02 8.90
N ALA A 33 -6.00 -19.37 8.41
CA ALA A 33 -5.80 -20.62 7.69
C ALA A 33 -5.90 -21.84 8.63
N HIS A 34 -5.39 -21.71 9.86
CA HIS A 34 -5.29 -22.82 10.82
C HIS A 34 -5.94 -22.51 12.18
N GLY A 35 -6.23 -21.24 12.48
CA GLY A 35 -6.77 -20.81 13.77
C GLY A 35 -5.72 -20.81 14.88
N SER A 36 -4.44 -20.67 14.54
CA SER A 36 -3.37 -20.67 15.53
C SER A 36 -3.35 -19.39 16.36
N ALA A 37 -2.70 -19.43 17.53
CA ALA A 37 -2.57 -18.26 18.40
C ALA A 37 -1.82 -17.10 17.71
N ASP A 38 -0.84 -17.39 16.87
CA ASP A 38 -0.10 -16.34 16.16
C ASP A 38 -0.92 -15.75 15.00
N GLU A 39 -1.72 -16.56 14.31
CA GLU A 39 -2.67 -16.07 13.30
C GLU A 39 -3.72 -15.13 13.94
N GLU A 40 -4.22 -15.48 15.12
CA GLU A 40 -5.13 -14.65 15.91
C GLU A 40 -4.50 -13.31 16.33
N LYS A 41 -3.24 -13.32 16.77
CA LYS A 41 -2.49 -12.10 17.10
C LYS A 41 -2.29 -11.24 15.85
N THR A 42 -1.82 -11.83 14.74
CA THR A 42 -1.64 -11.11 13.48
C THR A 42 -2.95 -10.48 13.02
N ARG A 43 -4.08 -11.21 13.09
CA ARG A 43 -5.41 -10.68 12.77
C ARG A 43 -5.76 -9.46 13.62
N THR A 44 -5.58 -9.59 14.92
CA THR A 44 -5.88 -8.52 15.87
C THR A 44 -5.03 -7.28 15.57
N GLU A 45 -3.74 -7.45 15.36
CA GLU A 45 -2.82 -6.34 15.09
C GLU A 45 -3.10 -5.66 13.75
N ILE A 46 -3.32 -6.42 12.67
CA ILE A 46 -3.62 -5.81 11.36
C ILE A 46 -4.97 -5.08 11.40
N GLN A 47 -6.00 -5.62 12.05
CA GLN A 47 -7.28 -4.92 12.22
C GLN A 47 -7.14 -3.61 12.98
N GLN A 48 -6.34 -3.59 14.06
CA GLN A 48 -6.05 -2.35 14.78
C GLN A 48 -5.29 -1.35 13.91
N LEU A 49 -4.36 -1.81 13.06
CA LEU A 49 -3.63 -0.95 12.12
C LEU A 49 -4.54 -0.34 11.07
N LEU A 50 -5.46 -1.12 10.48
CA LEU A 50 -6.43 -0.60 9.50
C LEU A 50 -7.41 0.42 10.10
N GLY A 51 -7.66 0.33 11.42
CA GLY A 51 -8.44 1.33 12.15
C GLY A 51 -7.64 2.59 12.53
N ALA A 52 -6.31 2.52 12.58
CA ALA A 52 -5.42 3.61 12.98
C ALA A 52 -4.88 4.42 11.78
N TYR A 53 -4.79 3.81 10.60
CA TYR A 53 -4.23 4.42 9.39
C TYR A 53 -5.26 4.51 8.27
N ASP A 54 -5.21 5.62 7.52
CA ASP A 54 -6.05 5.83 6.34
C ASP A 54 -5.42 5.20 5.09
N LEU A 55 -5.98 4.06 4.69
CA LEU A 55 -5.59 3.30 3.51
C LEU A 55 -6.61 3.46 2.37
N SER A 56 -7.44 4.50 2.42
CA SER A 56 -8.29 4.85 1.29
C SER A 56 -7.47 4.97 0.00
N GLY A 57 -8.05 4.45 -1.09
CA GLY A 57 -7.38 4.35 -2.39
C GLY A 57 -6.31 3.25 -2.51
N TRP A 58 -6.03 2.50 -1.43
CA TRP A 58 -4.99 1.45 -1.38
C TRP A 58 -5.51 0.06 -0.99
N ILE A 59 -6.83 -0.14 -0.97
CA ILE A 59 -7.46 -1.43 -0.67
C ILE A 59 -8.23 -1.94 -1.89
N TRP A 60 -7.75 -3.04 -2.47
CA TRP A 60 -8.37 -3.72 -3.60
C TRP A 60 -8.99 -5.05 -3.21
N THR A 61 -8.55 -5.65 -2.11
CA THR A 61 -9.13 -6.90 -1.61
C THR A 61 -10.27 -6.66 -0.61
N ARG A 62 -11.05 -7.71 -0.35
CA ARG A 62 -12.10 -7.74 0.70
C ARG A 62 -11.91 -8.87 1.70
N THR A 63 -11.06 -9.84 1.36
CA THR A 63 -10.74 -10.98 2.20
C THR A 63 -9.24 -11.21 2.14
N VAL A 64 -8.63 -11.33 3.31
CA VAL A 64 -7.22 -11.63 3.51
C VAL A 64 -7.09 -12.89 4.33
N VAL A 65 -6.23 -13.81 3.88
CA VAL A 65 -5.88 -15.01 4.64
C VAL A 65 -4.68 -14.70 5.52
N ILE A 66 -4.68 -15.19 6.75
CA ILE A 66 -3.52 -15.14 7.64
C ILE A 66 -3.08 -16.58 7.88
N GLU A 67 -1.85 -16.88 7.46
CA GLU A 67 -1.32 -18.24 7.44
C GLU A 67 0.06 -18.30 8.07
N SER A 68 0.19 -19.07 9.15
CA SER A 68 1.49 -19.29 9.80
C SER A 68 2.44 -20.07 8.90
N GLY A 69 3.67 -19.55 8.73
CA GLY A 69 4.70 -20.18 7.90
C GLY A 69 4.59 -19.87 6.40
N ALA A 70 3.54 -19.17 5.95
CA ALA A 70 3.43 -18.74 4.56
C ALA A 70 4.46 -17.64 4.23
N ILE A 71 4.85 -17.58 2.96
CA ILE A 71 5.44 -16.38 2.37
C ILE A 71 4.28 -15.46 1.96
N PRO A 72 4.28 -14.17 2.37
CA PRO A 72 3.25 -13.24 1.94
C PRO A 72 3.12 -13.20 0.41
N HIS A 73 1.89 -13.14 -0.07
CA HIS A 73 1.59 -13.05 -1.49
C HIS A 73 0.20 -12.49 -1.74
N SER A 74 0.02 -11.83 -2.88
CA SER A 74 -1.22 -11.16 -3.26
C SER A 74 -2.22 -12.07 -3.98
N HIS A 75 -1.77 -13.04 -4.78
CA HIS A 75 -2.61 -13.83 -5.68
C HIS A 75 -2.55 -15.34 -5.39
N PRO A 76 -3.64 -16.10 -5.63
CA PRO A 76 -4.96 -15.63 -6.08
C PRO A 76 -5.80 -14.98 -4.97
N LYS A 77 -5.33 -15.06 -3.72
CA LYS A 77 -5.90 -14.37 -2.56
C LYS A 77 -4.74 -13.75 -1.80
N LEU A 78 -4.96 -12.58 -1.21
CA LEU A 78 -3.96 -11.94 -0.39
C LEU A 78 -3.78 -12.77 0.87
N THR A 79 -2.55 -13.25 1.09
CA THR A 79 -2.16 -14.05 2.25
C THR A 79 -1.04 -13.33 2.96
N LEU A 80 -1.24 -13.05 4.25
CA LEU A 80 -0.21 -12.55 5.16
C LEU A 80 0.37 -13.71 5.96
N SER A 81 1.68 -13.66 6.18
CA SER A 81 2.34 -14.52 7.16
C SER A 81 2.08 -14.04 8.58
N THR A 82 2.37 -14.87 9.57
CA THR A 82 2.39 -14.45 10.99
C THR A 82 3.71 -13.78 11.41
N ARG A 83 4.63 -13.54 10.48
CA ARG A 83 5.89 -12.85 10.78
C ARG A 83 5.61 -11.38 11.11
N HIS A 84 6.39 -10.82 12.03
CA HIS A 84 6.36 -9.40 12.38
C HIS A 84 5.08 -8.86 13.01
N TYR A 85 4.19 -9.69 13.57
CA TYR A 85 3.02 -9.15 14.30
C TYR A 85 3.43 -8.26 15.50
N GLU A 86 4.64 -8.47 16.05
CA GLU A 86 5.21 -7.65 17.13
C GLU A 86 5.81 -6.33 16.62
N ASP A 87 6.11 -6.23 15.32
CA ASP A 87 6.54 -5.00 14.65
C ASP A 87 5.45 -4.52 13.71
N ARG A 88 4.56 -3.70 14.27
CA ARG A 88 3.35 -3.21 13.62
C ARG A 88 3.61 -2.50 12.28
N LEU A 89 4.75 -1.81 12.11
CA LEU A 89 5.04 -1.13 10.85
C LEU A 89 5.49 -2.11 9.77
N LEU A 90 6.27 -3.13 10.12
CA LEU A 90 6.63 -4.21 9.18
C LEU A 90 5.40 -5.01 8.73
N LEU A 91 4.48 -5.30 9.65
CA LEU A 91 3.20 -5.93 9.30
C LEU A 91 2.38 -5.06 8.34
N LEU A 92 2.26 -3.76 8.65
CA LEU A 92 1.53 -2.82 7.79
C LEU A 92 2.16 -2.69 6.40
N SER A 93 3.48 -2.61 6.30
CA SER A 93 4.15 -2.47 4.99
C SER A 93 4.04 -3.75 4.17
N THR A 94 4.11 -4.93 4.80
CA THR A 94 3.83 -6.21 4.12
C THR A 94 2.41 -6.21 3.55
N PHE A 95 1.41 -5.77 4.32
CA PHE A 95 0.04 -5.67 3.82
C PHE A 95 -0.10 -4.70 2.64
N ILE A 96 0.52 -3.52 2.71
CA ILE A 96 0.53 -2.54 1.63
C ILE A 96 1.23 -3.07 0.38
N HIS A 97 2.34 -3.80 0.55
CA HIS A 97 3.07 -4.44 -0.53
C HIS A 97 2.16 -5.40 -1.30
N GLU A 98 1.45 -6.28 -0.57
CA GLU A 98 0.57 -7.26 -1.20
C GLU A 98 -0.71 -6.63 -1.78
N GLU A 99 -1.27 -5.60 -1.17
CA GLU A 99 -2.37 -4.83 -1.77
C GLU A 99 -1.91 -4.19 -3.09
N TYR A 100 -0.72 -3.58 -3.13
CA TYR A 100 -0.24 -2.90 -4.34
C TYR A 100 -0.10 -3.84 -5.55
N HIS A 101 0.23 -5.12 -5.34
CA HIS A 101 0.23 -6.11 -6.43
C HIS A 101 -1.13 -6.23 -7.14
N TRP A 102 -2.26 -5.99 -6.46
CA TRP A 102 -3.58 -5.93 -7.10
C TRP A 102 -3.78 -4.67 -7.96
N TYR A 103 -3.12 -3.57 -7.60
CA TYR A 103 -3.17 -2.34 -8.37
C TYR A 103 -2.36 -2.44 -9.66
N GLU A 104 -1.12 -2.94 -9.56
CA GLU A 104 -0.23 -3.04 -10.71
C GLU A 104 -0.70 -4.10 -11.71
N SER A 105 -1.27 -5.22 -11.24
CA SER A 105 -1.74 -6.30 -12.11
C SER A 105 -2.90 -5.88 -13.03
N ALA A 106 -3.67 -4.87 -12.64
CA ALA A 106 -4.70 -4.24 -13.47
C ALA A 106 -4.12 -3.28 -14.54
N ARG A 107 -2.80 -3.08 -14.58
CA ARG A 107 -2.08 -2.11 -15.43
C ARG A 107 -0.88 -2.74 -16.16
N PRO A 108 -1.05 -3.88 -16.86
CA PRO A 108 0.07 -4.63 -17.42
C PRO A 108 0.87 -3.83 -18.45
N GLU A 109 0.24 -2.95 -19.24
CA GLU A 109 0.95 -2.13 -20.23
C GLU A 109 1.84 -1.06 -19.58
N GLN A 110 1.35 -0.41 -18.52
CA GLN A 110 2.09 0.60 -17.78
C GLN A 110 3.28 -0.04 -17.07
N VAL A 111 3.06 -1.18 -16.42
CA VAL A 111 4.11 -1.98 -15.77
C VAL A 111 5.18 -2.39 -16.78
N ALA A 112 4.78 -2.93 -17.94
CA ALA A 112 5.74 -3.32 -18.98
C ALA A 112 6.60 -2.14 -19.46
N LYS A 113 6.00 -0.96 -19.64
CA LYS A 113 6.74 0.27 -20.05
C LYS A 113 7.70 0.74 -18.96
N ALA A 114 7.25 0.77 -17.70
CA ALA A 114 8.08 1.13 -16.56
C ALA A 114 9.27 0.16 -16.41
N ILE A 115 9.04 -1.14 -16.50
CA ILE A 115 10.10 -2.16 -16.45
C ILE A 115 11.09 -1.98 -17.60
N ALA A 116 10.62 -1.73 -18.82
CA ALA A 116 11.50 -1.50 -19.97
C ALA A 116 12.39 -0.25 -19.81
N GLU A 117 11.92 0.77 -19.09
CA GLU A 117 12.69 1.97 -18.77
C GLU A 117 13.66 1.74 -17.61
N LEU A 118 13.21 1.10 -16.53
CA LEU A 118 14.06 0.72 -15.41
C LEU A 118 15.20 -0.22 -15.84
N ARG A 119 14.93 -1.17 -16.75
CA ARG A 119 15.97 -2.07 -17.31
C ARG A 119 17.03 -1.32 -18.11
N ARG A 120 16.68 -0.21 -18.76
CA ARG A 120 17.66 0.65 -19.45
C ARG A 120 18.49 1.46 -18.47
N ALA A 121 17.90 1.94 -17.38
CA ALA A 121 18.57 2.74 -16.36
C ALA A 121 19.47 1.90 -15.43
N TYR A 122 19.03 0.68 -15.09
CA TYR A 122 19.65 -0.21 -14.11
C TYR A 122 19.76 -1.64 -14.68
N PRO A 123 20.68 -1.92 -15.62
CA PRO A 123 20.67 -3.18 -16.38
C PRO A 123 20.94 -4.45 -15.56
N ASP A 124 21.58 -4.34 -14.39
CA ASP A 124 22.12 -5.48 -13.62
C ASP A 124 21.35 -5.76 -12.31
N VAL A 125 20.02 -5.60 -12.33
CA VAL A 125 19.18 -5.95 -11.17
C VAL A 125 19.24 -7.47 -10.94
N PRO A 126 19.55 -7.94 -9.72
CA PRO A 126 19.71 -9.35 -9.44
C PRO A 126 18.38 -10.10 -9.52
N ALA A 127 18.45 -11.38 -9.85
CA ALA A 127 17.36 -12.34 -9.76
C ALA A 127 17.75 -13.49 -8.81
N GLY A 128 16.76 -13.98 -8.06
CA GLY A 128 16.86 -15.09 -7.12
C GLY A 128 17.46 -14.73 -5.76
N GLY A 129 17.45 -15.73 -4.89
CA GLY A 129 17.98 -15.61 -3.52
C GLY A 129 17.28 -14.54 -2.70
N LEU A 130 18.01 -13.92 -1.79
CA LEU A 130 17.51 -12.82 -0.97
C LEU A 130 17.69 -11.44 -1.62
N ASP A 131 18.42 -11.34 -2.73
CA ASP A 131 18.77 -10.05 -3.34
C ASP A 131 17.73 -9.58 -4.36
N GLY A 132 17.12 -10.50 -5.11
CA GLY A 132 16.11 -10.23 -6.12
C GLY A 132 14.87 -11.10 -5.97
N ALA A 133 13.92 -10.97 -6.90
CA ALA A 133 12.75 -11.84 -7.02
C ALA A 133 13.08 -13.12 -7.80
N SER A 134 12.11 -14.04 -7.95
CA SER A 134 12.33 -15.35 -8.57
C SER A 134 13.01 -15.32 -9.95
N ASP A 135 12.76 -14.26 -10.73
CA ASP A 135 13.43 -13.99 -12.01
C ASP A 135 13.68 -12.47 -12.19
N GLU A 136 14.36 -12.12 -13.28
CA GLU A 136 14.71 -10.73 -13.61
C GLU A 136 13.46 -9.86 -13.80
N GLN A 137 12.45 -10.37 -14.50
CA GLN A 137 11.21 -9.64 -14.77
C GLN A 137 10.48 -9.31 -13.46
N GLY A 138 10.37 -10.29 -12.56
CA GLY A 138 9.84 -10.10 -11.22
C GLY A 138 10.67 -9.13 -10.39
N SER A 139 11.98 -9.08 -10.59
CA SER A 139 12.86 -8.17 -9.83
C SER A 139 12.63 -6.71 -10.24
N TYR A 140 12.46 -6.43 -11.53
CA TYR A 140 12.07 -5.10 -11.98
C TYR A 140 10.64 -4.73 -11.57
N LEU A 141 9.71 -5.68 -11.58
CA LEU A 141 8.37 -5.45 -11.01
C LEU A 141 8.49 -5.04 -9.53
N HIS A 142 9.32 -5.72 -8.76
CA HIS A 142 9.52 -5.41 -7.34
C HIS A 142 10.22 -4.07 -7.09
N ILE A 143 10.93 -3.49 -8.06
CA ILE A 143 11.36 -2.08 -7.94
C ILE A 143 10.14 -1.15 -7.89
N VAL A 144 9.15 -1.37 -8.76
CA VAL A 144 7.91 -0.58 -8.80
C VAL A 144 7.10 -0.78 -7.52
N VAL A 145 6.91 -2.04 -7.11
CA VAL A 145 6.13 -2.41 -5.92
C VAL A 145 6.76 -1.85 -4.64
N CYS A 146 8.05 -2.11 -4.42
CA CYS A 146 8.74 -1.64 -3.20
C CYS A 146 8.85 -0.10 -3.17
N TYR A 147 8.93 0.56 -4.33
CA TYR A 147 8.86 2.02 -4.38
C TYR A 147 7.46 2.53 -3.97
N ALA A 148 6.39 1.93 -4.48
CA ALA A 148 5.03 2.31 -4.13
C ALA A 148 4.74 2.05 -2.63
N GLU A 149 5.19 0.91 -2.12
CA GLU A 149 5.19 0.58 -0.69
C GLU A 149 5.86 1.70 0.13
N TYR A 150 7.07 2.12 -0.27
CA TYR A 150 7.80 3.18 0.41
C TYR A 150 7.03 4.50 0.43
N GLN A 151 6.47 4.93 -0.71
CA GLN A 151 5.71 6.18 -0.77
C GLN A 151 4.46 6.13 0.12
N LYS A 152 3.74 5.00 0.15
CA LYS A 152 2.58 4.87 1.05
C LYS A 152 3.02 4.85 2.51
N MET A 153 4.08 4.15 2.85
CA MET A 153 4.62 4.16 4.22
C MET A 153 5.07 5.54 4.67
N LYS A 154 5.64 6.36 3.78
CA LYS A 154 5.94 7.77 4.07
C LYS A 154 4.69 8.58 4.39
N ALA A 155 3.63 8.41 3.61
CA ALA A 155 2.36 9.09 3.85
C ALA A 155 1.71 8.69 5.19
N LEU A 156 1.89 7.43 5.63
CA LEU A 156 1.27 6.91 6.86
C LEU A 156 2.11 7.17 8.11
N ALA A 157 3.40 6.86 8.07
CA ALA A 157 4.28 6.82 9.24
C ALA A 157 5.29 7.98 9.29
N GLY A 158 5.37 8.79 8.23
CA GLY A 158 6.39 9.83 8.07
C GLY A 158 7.68 9.30 7.45
N GLU A 159 8.47 10.22 6.90
CA GLU A 159 9.66 9.92 6.10
C GLU A 159 10.72 9.09 6.84
N GLU A 160 11.06 9.49 8.07
CA GLU A 160 12.11 8.84 8.84
C GLU A 160 11.78 7.38 9.19
N ARG A 161 10.56 7.12 9.64
CA ARG A 161 10.12 5.76 9.99
C ARG A 161 10.00 4.87 8.75
N ALA A 162 9.48 5.42 7.64
CA ALA A 162 9.41 4.70 6.39
C ALA A 162 10.81 4.34 5.88
N ARG A 163 11.79 5.25 6.01
CA ARG A 163 13.18 4.97 5.65
C ARG A 163 13.78 3.84 6.50
N GLN A 164 13.61 3.89 7.82
CA GLN A 164 14.08 2.83 8.73
C GLN A 164 13.48 1.46 8.37
N LEU A 165 12.20 1.43 8.00
CA LEU A 165 11.54 0.23 7.51
C LEU A 165 12.16 -0.31 6.21
N MET A 166 12.43 0.57 5.24
CA MET A 166 13.10 0.17 4.00
C MET A 166 14.53 -0.33 4.25
N GLU A 167 15.25 0.27 5.21
CA GLU A 167 16.58 -0.17 5.63
C GLU A 167 16.54 -1.55 6.32
N PHE A 168 15.49 -1.84 7.09
CA PHE A 168 15.24 -3.18 7.61
C PHE A 168 15.06 -4.18 6.46
N TRP A 169 14.15 -3.90 5.52
CA TRP A 169 13.87 -4.79 4.41
C TRP A 169 15.08 -5.02 3.49
N ALA A 170 15.90 -3.99 3.29
CA ALA A 170 17.17 -4.09 2.59
C ALA A 170 18.16 -5.13 3.17
N ASN A 171 17.90 -5.66 4.37
CA ASN A 171 18.69 -6.71 5.00
C ASN A 171 17.93 -8.05 5.18
N ASP A 172 16.64 -8.12 4.84
CA ASP A 172 15.81 -9.33 4.99
C ASP A 172 15.59 -10.05 3.64
N HIS A 173 14.88 -9.41 2.70
CA HIS A 173 14.57 -9.95 1.36
C HIS A 173 14.56 -8.82 0.33
N TYR A 174 14.59 -9.14 -0.97
CA TYR A 174 14.77 -8.16 -2.06
C TYR A 174 15.88 -7.13 -1.78
N ARG A 175 16.95 -7.60 -1.12
CA ARG A 175 17.93 -6.74 -0.43
C ARG A 175 18.59 -5.73 -1.35
N LYS A 176 18.80 -6.05 -2.62
CA LYS A 176 19.41 -5.14 -3.59
C LYS A 176 18.39 -4.20 -4.21
N ILE A 177 17.13 -4.63 -4.33
CA ILE A 177 16.01 -3.81 -4.80
C ILE A 177 15.72 -2.68 -3.80
N TYR A 178 15.56 -3.00 -2.51
CA TYR A 178 15.34 -1.99 -1.47
C TYR A 178 16.50 -0.97 -1.39
N ARG A 179 17.76 -1.43 -1.50
CA ARG A 179 18.92 -0.51 -1.55
C ARG A 179 18.92 0.38 -2.79
N LEU A 180 18.61 -0.17 -3.96
CA LEU A 180 18.50 0.60 -5.20
C LEU A 180 17.50 1.75 -5.04
N ILE A 181 16.34 1.48 -4.45
CA ILE A 181 15.31 2.50 -4.21
C ILE A 181 15.78 3.55 -3.19
N LEU A 182 16.40 3.14 -2.08
CA LEU A 182 16.94 4.05 -1.08
C LEU A 182 18.01 5.01 -1.64
N GLU A 183 18.81 4.53 -2.60
CA GLU A 183 19.89 5.27 -3.23
C GLU A 183 19.41 6.14 -4.42
N ASN A 184 18.34 5.73 -5.10
CA ASN A 184 17.90 6.32 -6.38
C ASN A 184 16.42 6.73 -6.35
N GLU A 185 15.91 7.09 -5.18
CA GLU A 185 14.48 7.22 -4.93
C GLU A 185 13.78 8.16 -5.93
N GLN A 186 14.36 9.33 -6.18
CA GLN A 186 13.81 10.31 -7.12
C GLN A 186 13.74 9.74 -8.55
N ALA A 187 14.84 9.16 -9.03
CA ALA A 187 14.93 8.63 -10.40
C ALA A 187 13.97 7.45 -10.62
N VAL A 188 13.85 6.53 -9.66
CA VAL A 188 12.84 5.46 -9.71
C VAL A 188 11.43 6.07 -9.69
N GLY A 189 11.21 7.06 -8.83
CA GLY A 189 9.92 7.72 -8.70
C GLY A 189 9.46 8.45 -9.95
N GLU A 190 10.37 9.08 -10.70
CA GLU A 190 10.08 9.69 -11.99
C GLU A 190 9.53 8.66 -12.98
N VAL A 191 10.12 7.46 -13.06
CA VAL A 191 9.63 6.38 -13.93
C VAL A 191 8.24 5.89 -13.47
N VAL A 192 8.08 5.59 -12.18
CA VAL A 192 6.80 5.09 -11.65
C VAL A 192 5.67 6.11 -11.85
N GLN A 193 5.94 7.40 -11.64
CA GLN A 193 4.97 8.47 -11.85
C GLN A 193 4.66 8.69 -13.33
N HIS A 194 5.68 8.68 -14.20
CA HIS A 194 5.51 8.85 -15.64
C HIS A 194 4.51 7.81 -16.20
N HIS A 195 4.61 6.57 -15.75
CA HIS A 195 3.73 5.49 -16.20
C HIS A 195 2.43 5.37 -15.40
N GLY A 196 2.15 6.30 -14.47
CA GLY A 196 0.90 6.35 -13.73
C GLY A 196 0.71 5.18 -12.76
N LEU A 197 1.80 4.70 -12.16
CA LEU A 197 1.83 3.52 -11.30
C LEU A 197 1.78 3.86 -9.79
N LEU A 198 1.44 5.10 -9.42
CA LEU A 198 1.07 5.43 -8.04
C LEU A 198 -0.46 5.62 -7.93
N PRO A 199 -1.14 4.92 -7.00
CA PRO A 199 -2.53 5.18 -6.70
C PRO A 199 -2.71 6.64 -6.28
N LYS A 200 -3.78 7.27 -6.79
CA LYS A 200 -4.17 8.61 -6.36
C LYS A 200 -4.87 8.49 -5.00
N PRO A 201 -4.63 9.43 -4.07
CA PRO A 201 -5.44 9.55 -2.86
C PRO A 201 -6.91 9.84 -3.20
#